data_AF-A0A7R9UTQ1-F1
#
_entry.id   AF-A0A7R9UTQ1-F1
#
_cell.length_a   1.000
_cell.length_b   1.000
_cell.length_c   1.000
_cell.angle_alpha   90.00
_cell.angle_beta   90.00
_cell.angle_gamma   90.00
#
_symmetry.space_group_name_H-M   'P 1'
#
loop_
_entity.id
_entity.type
_entity.pdbx_description
1 polymer ?
#
loop_
_entity_poly.entity_id
_entity_poly.type
_entity_poly.pdbx_seq_one_letter_code
_entity_poly.pdbx_strand_id
1 'polypeptide(L)'
;SVGQRSGSWRVRGMFSRKMQYEAAAETGALDDLSRKLSGDLRKHVRKLEHAEPLSREWLGMIDSFLHISNIALMEHRLPREDDTATLWEGEELTVRYLLEEGKLNLCIRLMHEYKRRRRQLDADSKDVASAAQAVGLDAPTLEARALVFEQSLSVLLKCAFEHVEPLQTVDMPELIEHVAEVLEYACSRPAEALELSRTQESAVPLYLASLVKRLHALGET
;
A
#
# COMPACT_ATOMS: atom_id res chain seq x y z
N SER A 1 -40.92 -25.90 -38.65
CA SER A 1 -39.71 -26.58 -38.18
C SER A 1 -38.62 -25.54 -37.95
N VAL A 2 -37.97 -25.62 -36.78
CA VAL A 2 -36.88 -24.80 -36.20
C VAL A 2 -35.60 -24.86 -37.08
N GLY A 3 -34.60 -23.97 -37.15
CA GLY A 3 -34.18 -22.72 -36.48
C GLY A 3 -32.70 -22.36 -36.87
N GLN A 4 -32.15 -21.26 -36.29
CA GLN A 4 -30.72 -20.85 -36.18
C GLN A 4 -30.00 -20.24 -37.43
N ARG A 5 -29.09 -19.24 -37.39
CA ARG A 5 -28.44 -18.40 -36.34
C ARG A 5 -27.72 -17.17 -36.96
N SER A 6 -27.66 -16.08 -36.16
CA SER A 6 -26.60 -15.05 -35.95
C SER A 6 -26.04 -14.16 -37.09
N GLY A 7 -25.86 -12.86 -36.76
CA GLY A 7 -25.23 -11.83 -37.58
C GLY A 7 -23.99 -11.14 -36.94
N SER A 8 -23.71 -9.92 -37.45
CA SER A 8 -22.66 -8.93 -37.07
C SER A 8 -21.23 -9.32 -37.48
N TRP A 9 -20.36 -8.51 -38.12
CA TRP A 9 -19.96 -7.12 -37.84
C TRP A 9 -19.34 -6.43 -39.09
N ARG A 10 -19.60 -5.13 -39.28
CA ARG A 10 -18.69 -4.13 -39.91
C ARG A 10 -18.67 -2.97 -38.91
N VAL A 11 -17.53 -2.38 -38.55
CA VAL A 11 -16.77 -1.42 -39.36
C VAL A 11 -15.32 -1.41 -38.88
N ARG A 12 -14.39 -1.53 -39.82
CA ARG A 12 -12.96 -1.27 -39.64
C ARG A 12 -12.64 -0.07 -40.54
N GLY A 13 -12.13 1.03 -39.99
CA GLY A 13 -11.68 2.15 -40.81
C GLY A 13 -11.15 3.36 -40.05
N MET A 14 -9.84 3.59 -40.17
CA MET A 14 -9.11 4.85 -39.98
C MET A 14 -8.62 5.22 -38.58
N PHE A 15 -7.68 4.44 -38.03
CA PHE A 15 -6.46 5.01 -37.44
C PHE A 15 -5.24 4.18 -37.84
N SER A 16 -4.15 4.89 -38.13
CA SER A 16 -3.02 4.52 -38.97
C SER A 16 -2.24 3.30 -38.47
N ARG A 17 -1.94 2.36 -39.37
CA ARG A 17 -1.13 1.15 -39.16
C ARG A 17 0.31 1.42 -38.66
N LYS A 18 0.71 2.69 -38.60
CA LYS A 18 2.04 3.12 -38.12
C LYS A 18 2.12 3.24 -36.59
N MET A 19 1.01 3.45 -35.87
CA MET A 19 0.98 3.41 -34.40
C MET A 19 0.89 1.99 -33.81
N GLN A 20 0.48 1.01 -34.61
CA GLN A 20 0.32 -0.37 -34.14
C GLN A 20 1.66 -1.10 -33.93
N TYR A 21 2.74 -0.66 -34.56
CA TYR A 21 4.07 -1.25 -34.35
C TYR A 21 4.84 -0.63 -33.17
N GLU A 22 4.60 0.65 -32.85
CA GLU A 22 5.18 1.30 -31.66
C GLU A 22 4.43 0.91 -30.39
N ALA A 23 3.08 0.88 -30.42
CA ALA A 23 2.28 0.44 -29.28
C ALA A 23 2.42 -1.06 -28.96
N ALA A 24 2.56 -1.93 -29.98
CA ALA A 24 2.73 -3.37 -29.77
C ALA A 24 4.12 -3.74 -29.20
N ALA A 25 5.15 -2.95 -29.53
CA ALA A 25 6.50 -3.12 -28.98
C ALA A 25 6.60 -2.62 -27.53
N GLU A 26 5.89 -1.54 -27.19
CA GLU A 26 5.78 -1.05 -25.81
C GLU A 26 4.93 -1.96 -24.92
N THR A 27 3.80 -2.50 -25.40
CA THR A 27 2.97 -3.42 -24.60
C THR A 27 3.70 -4.71 -24.25
N GLY A 28 4.51 -5.27 -25.16
CA GLY A 28 5.31 -6.47 -24.86
C GLY A 28 6.38 -6.22 -23.79
N ALA A 29 7.03 -5.06 -23.83
CA ALA A 29 8.01 -4.66 -22.82
C ALA A 29 7.37 -4.34 -21.46
N LEU A 30 6.17 -3.75 -21.45
CA LEU A 30 5.38 -3.47 -20.25
C LEU A 30 4.83 -4.75 -19.62
N ASP A 31 4.37 -5.71 -20.42
CA ASP A 31 3.89 -7.01 -19.95
C ASP A 31 5.03 -7.89 -19.42
N ASP A 32 6.21 -7.83 -20.03
CA ASP A 32 7.41 -8.51 -19.53
C ASP A 32 7.97 -7.85 -18.26
N LEU A 33 7.89 -6.51 -18.16
CA LEU A 33 8.23 -5.77 -16.96
C LEU A 33 7.23 -6.05 -15.84
N SER A 34 5.93 -6.07 -16.13
CA SER A 34 4.85 -6.43 -15.21
C SER A 34 5.01 -7.88 -14.72
N ARG A 35 5.35 -8.82 -15.61
CA ARG A 35 5.67 -10.22 -15.23
C ARG A 35 6.91 -10.34 -14.37
N LYS A 36 7.98 -9.59 -14.67
CA LYS A 36 9.19 -9.58 -13.84
C LYS A 36 8.96 -8.96 -12.47
N LEU A 37 8.21 -7.86 -12.40
CA LEU A 37 7.84 -7.20 -11.14
C LEU A 37 6.93 -8.10 -10.30
N SER A 38 5.94 -8.74 -10.91
CA SER A 38 5.02 -9.66 -10.23
C SER A 38 5.68 -11.00 -9.84
N GLY A 39 6.68 -11.46 -10.60
CA GLY A 39 7.34 -12.75 -10.40
C GLY A 39 8.08 -12.89 -9.07
N ASP A 40 8.58 -11.78 -8.51
CA ASP A 40 9.28 -11.75 -7.21
C ASP A 40 8.45 -11.13 -6.08
N LEU A 41 7.24 -10.64 -6.37
CA LEU A 41 6.36 -9.97 -5.40
C LEU A 41 6.10 -10.83 -4.15
N ARG A 42 5.71 -12.11 -4.33
CA ARG A 42 5.43 -13.01 -3.20
C ARG A 42 6.67 -13.25 -2.34
N LYS A 43 7.87 -13.24 -2.93
CA LYS A 43 9.13 -13.37 -2.17
C LYS A 43 9.35 -12.14 -1.29
N HIS A 44 9.10 -10.94 -1.82
CA HIS A 44 9.17 -9.71 -1.02
C HIS A 44 8.13 -9.69 0.11
N VAL A 45 6.90 -10.12 -0.15
CA VAL A 45 5.86 -10.24 0.90
C VAL A 45 6.29 -11.21 2.00
N ARG A 46 6.89 -12.35 1.65
CA ARG A 46 7.36 -13.33 2.63
C ARG A 46 8.52 -12.84 3.50
N LYS A 47 9.37 -11.95 2.96
CA LYS A 47 10.47 -11.32 3.71
C LYS A 47 10.01 -10.34 4.78
N LEU A 48 8.74 -9.91 4.75
CA LEU A 48 8.21 -9.00 5.76
C LEU A 48 8.06 -9.77 7.08
N GLU A 49 8.75 -9.31 8.11
CA GLU A 49 8.75 -9.90 9.44
C GLU A 49 8.56 -8.80 10.49
N HIS A 50 8.33 -9.22 11.74
CA HIS A 50 8.34 -8.27 12.84
C HIS A 50 9.79 -7.86 13.14
N ALA A 51 10.04 -6.55 13.24
CA ALA A 51 11.34 -6.01 13.60
C ALA A 51 11.17 -4.69 14.34
N GLU A 52 12.04 -4.42 15.30
CA GLU A 52 12.01 -3.19 16.10
C GLU A 52 12.22 -1.95 15.20
N PRO A 53 11.38 -0.91 15.31
CA PRO A 53 11.53 0.29 14.50
C PRO A 53 12.93 0.90 14.59
N LEU A 54 13.48 1.30 13.43
CA LEU A 54 14.82 1.86 13.28
C LEU A 54 15.97 0.86 13.53
N SER A 55 15.70 -0.44 13.72
CA SER A 55 16.75 -1.47 13.76
C SER A 55 17.34 -1.76 12.37
N ARG A 56 18.45 -2.50 12.32
CA ARG A 56 19.05 -2.92 11.02
C ARG A 56 18.14 -3.86 10.25
N GLU A 57 17.45 -4.76 10.94
CA GLU A 57 16.49 -5.71 10.38
C GLU A 57 15.30 -4.96 9.78
N TRP A 58 14.77 -3.98 10.53
CA TRP A 58 13.69 -3.11 10.05
C TRP A 58 14.10 -2.33 8.80
N LEU A 59 15.31 -1.72 8.81
CA LEU A 59 15.87 -1.03 7.65
C LEU A 59 16.01 -1.95 6.44
N GLY A 60 16.40 -3.21 6.67
CA GLY A 60 16.55 -4.24 5.64
C GLY A 60 15.24 -4.62 4.94
N MET A 61 14.08 -4.37 5.56
CA MET A 61 12.77 -4.64 4.96
C MET A 61 12.25 -3.50 4.08
N ILE A 62 12.79 -2.28 4.23
CA ILE A 62 12.26 -1.08 3.55
C ILE A 62 12.25 -1.24 2.03
N ASP A 63 13.29 -1.85 1.46
CA ASP A 63 13.37 -2.06 0.01
C ASP A 63 12.26 -3.04 -0.46
N SER A 64 11.88 -3.99 0.38
CA SER A 64 10.74 -4.87 0.11
C SER A 64 9.42 -4.12 0.22
N PHE A 65 9.23 -3.29 1.25
CA PHE A 65 8.03 -2.45 1.37
C PHE A 65 7.87 -1.52 0.16
N LEU A 66 8.94 -0.84 -0.24
CA LEU A 66 8.94 0.05 -1.41
C LEU A 66 8.56 -0.71 -2.68
N HIS A 67 9.19 -1.86 -2.92
CA HIS A 67 8.90 -2.70 -4.08
C HIS A 67 7.42 -3.14 -4.12
N ILE A 68 6.91 -3.68 -3.01
CA ILE A 68 5.52 -4.13 -2.89
C ILE A 68 4.56 -2.94 -3.09
N SER A 69 4.84 -1.78 -2.48
CA SER A 69 3.98 -0.60 -2.60
C SER A 69 3.93 -0.02 -4.01
N ASN A 70 5.04 -0.08 -4.76
CA ASN A 70 5.08 0.37 -6.14
C ASN A 70 4.20 -0.53 -7.02
N ILE A 71 4.24 -1.85 -6.80
CA ILE A 71 3.39 -2.79 -7.53
C ILE A 71 1.92 -2.60 -7.13
N ALA A 72 1.61 -2.49 -5.84
CA ALA A 72 0.25 -2.20 -5.37
C ALA A 72 -0.32 -0.92 -6.01
N LEU A 73 0.49 0.14 -6.11
CA LEU A 73 0.07 1.40 -6.72
C LEU A 73 -0.12 1.26 -8.24
N MET A 74 0.67 0.43 -8.91
CA MET A 74 0.48 0.11 -10.33
C MET A 74 -0.82 -0.66 -10.54
N GLU A 75 -1.06 -1.72 -9.77
CA GLU A 75 -2.30 -2.51 -9.79
C GLU A 75 -3.53 -1.62 -9.55
N HIS A 76 -3.47 -0.76 -8.53
CA HIS A 76 -4.55 0.15 -8.15
C HIS A 76 -4.90 1.20 -9.24
N ARG A 77 -3.99 1.48 -10.18
CA ARG A 77 -4.23 2.41 -11.29
C ARG A 77 -4.85 1.74 -12.51
N LEU A 78 -4.90 0.41 -12.54
CA LEU A 78 -5.54 -0.32 -13.63
C LEU A 78 -7.07 -0.18 -13.50
N PRO A 79 -7.80 0.00 -14.61
CA PRO A 79 -9.26 0.05 -14.57
C PRO A 79 -9.82 -1.27 -14.03
N ARG A 80 -10.72 -1.20 -13.04
CA ARG A 80 -11.51 -2.37 -12.63
C ARG A 80 -12.58 -2.63 -13.69
N GLU A 81 -12.70 -3.87 -14.16
CA GLU A 81 -13.74 -4.25 -15.11
C GLU A 81 -15.14 -4.20 -14.48
N ASP A 82 -15.22 -4.48 -13.17
CA ASP A 82 -16.44 -4.43 -12.38
C ASP A 82 -16.12 -3.91 -10.96
N ASP A 83 -16.79 -2.84 -10.53
CA ASP A 83 -16.63 -2.25 -9.19
C ASP A 83 -17.16 -3.16 -8.06
N THR A 84 -17.92 -4.19 -8.42
CA THR A 84 -18.45 -5.21 -7.50
C THR A 84 -17.61 -6.48 -7.46
N ALA A 85 -16.58 -6.59 -8.31
CA ALA A 85 -15.68 -7.73 -8.29
C ALA A 85 -14.98 -7.84 -6.93
N THR A 86 -14.91 -9.08 -6.45
CA THR A 86 -14.17 -9.42 -5.23
C THR A 86 -12.67 -9.26 -5.47
N LEU A 87 -11.90 -9.12 -4.39
CA LEU A 87 -10.43 -9.10 -4.46
C LEU A 87 -9.86 -10.34 -5.18
N TRP A 88 -10.55 -11.47 -5.10
CA TRP A 88 -10.12 -12.74 -5.69
C TRP A 88 -10.31 -12.79 -7.21
N GLU A 89 -11.29 -12.04 -7.72
CA GLU A 89 -11.62 -11.93 -9.14
C GLU A 89 -10.78 -10.85 -9.84
N GLY A 90 -10.25 -9.88 -9.08
CA GLY A 90 -9.42 -8.79 -9.58
C GLY A 90 -7.99 -9.18 -9.98
N GLU A 91 -7.26 -8.21 -10.52
CA GLU A 91 -5.83 -8.33 -10.88
C GLU A 91 -4.90 -7.89 -9.73
N GLU A 92 -5.43 -7.46 -8.57
CA GLU A 92 -4.64 -6.97 -7.43
C GLU A 92 -3.93 -8.12 -6.67
N LEU A 93 -2.83 -8.63 -7.23
CA LEU A 93 -2.03 -9.70 -6.62
C LEU A 93 -1.37 -9.27 -5.31
N THR A 94 -1.02 -7.99 -5.18
CA THR A 94 -0.31 -7.49 -4.00
C THR A 94 -1.14 -7.61 -2.74
N VAL A 95 -2.39 -7.12 -2.77
CA VAL A 95 -3.30 -7.21 -1.62
C VAL A 95 -3.64 -8.68 -1.31
N ARG A 96 -3.84 -9.51 -2.34
CA ARG A 96 -4.06 -10.96 -2.16
C ARG A 96 -2.91 -11.64 -1.43
N TYR A 97 -1.67 -11.43 -1.85
CA TYR A 97 -0.52 -12.02 -1.17
C TYR A 97 -0.35 -11.51 0.27
N LEU A 98 -0.64 -10.24 0.53
CA LEU A 98 -0.62 -9.71 1.91
C LEU A 98 -1.65 -10.42 2.80
N LEU A 99 -2.85 -10.75 2.28
CA LEU A 99 -3.85 -11.51 3.03
C LEU A 99 -3.45 -12.98 3.20
N GLU A 100 -3.10 -13.66 2.11
CA GLU A 100 -2.73 -15.08 2.12
C GLU A 100 -1.60 -15.38 3.11
N GLU A 101 -0.61 -14.48 3.19
CA GLU A 101 0.57 -14.63 4.06
C GLU A 101 0.39 -13.97 5.44
N GLY A 102 -0.81 -13.46 5.76
CA GLY A 102 -1.15 -12.83 7.05
C GLY A 102 -0.35 -11.55 7.35
N LYS A 103 0.14 -10.86 6.32
CA LYS A 103 1.04 -9.70 6.45
C LYS A 103 0.32 -8.37 6.61
N LEU A 104 -0.97 -8.28 6.32
CA LEU A 104 -1.72 -7.03 6.51
C LEU A 104 -1.69 -6.56 7.97
N ASN A 105 -2.01 -7.44 8.92
CA ASN A 105 -1.97 -7.12 10.36
C ASN A 105 -0.54 -6.88 10.87
N LEU A 106 0.48 -7.46 10.22
CA LEU A 106 1.87 -7.12 10.49
C LEU A 106 2.18 -5.68 10.06
N CYS A 107 1.73 -5.25 8.88
CA CYS A 107 1.93 -3.87 8.41
C CYS A 107 1.33 -2.85 9.39
N ILE A 108 0.13 -3.09 9.90
CA ILE A 108 -0.52 -2.19 10.87
C ILE A 108 0.31 -2.08 12.15
N ARG A 109 0.70 -3.22 12.74
CA ARG A 109 1.56 -3.24 13.94
C ARG A 109 2.88 -2.54 13.73
N LEU A 110 3.58 -2.81 12.62
CA LEU A 110 4.86 -2.16 12.30
C LEU A 110 4.72 -0.64 12.15
N MET A 111 3.63 -0.18 11.52
CA MET A 111 3.34 1.26 11.40
C MET A 111 3.06 1.88 12.76
N HIS A 112 2.24 1.22 13.58
CA HIS A 112 1.87 1.68 14.91
C HIS A 112 3.11 1.79 15.82
N GLU A 113 3.92 0.72 15.89
CA GLU A 113 5.17 0.70 16.64
C GLU A 113 6.15 1.78 16.17
N TYR A 114 6.28 2.00 14.86
CA TYR A 114 7.11 3.06 14.32
C TYR A 114 6.66 4.46 14.77
N LYS A 115 5.35 4.76 14.69
CA LYS A 115 4.84 6.07 15.14
C LYS A 115 5.00 6.25 16.65
N ARG A 116 4.76 5.21 17.46
CA ARG A 116 5.06 5.24 18.90
C ARG A 116 6.53 5.52 19.17
N ARG A 117 7.43 4.84 18.46
CA ARG A 117 8.87 5.03 18.60
C ARG A 117 9.29 6.45 18.22
N ARG A 118 8.75 7.00 17.14
CA ARG A 118 9.02 8.39 16.72
C ARG A 118 8.57 9.40 17.79
N ARG A 119 7.36 9.23 18.33
CA ARG A 119 6.84 10.06 19.43
C ARG A 119 7.71 9.98 20.69
N GLN A 120 8.22 8.80 21.04
CA GLN A 120 9.12 8.64 22.18
C GLN A 120 10.46 9.36 21.96
N LEU A 121 11.02 9.31 20.75
CA LEU A 121 12.25 10.05 20.42
C LEU A 121 12.02 11.56 20.57
N ASP A 122 10.90 12.07 20.07
CA ASP A 122 10.50 13.47 20.22
C ASP A 122 10.34 13.85 21.70
N ALA A 123 9.63 13.03 22.49
CA ALA A 123 9.32 13.31 23.90
C ALA A 123 10.55 13.25 24.82
N ASP A 124 11.43 12.27 24.61
CA ASP A 124 12.66 12.11 25.39
C ASP A 124 13.73 13.15 25.00
N SER A 125 13.44 14.03 24.04
CA SER A 125 14.43 14.90 23.39
C SER A 125 15.67 14.10 22.93
N LYS A 126 15.46 12.83 22.55
CA LYS A 126 16.51 11.95 22.07
C LYS A 126 16.75 12.26 20.61
N ASP A 127 18.02 12.43 20.28
CA ASP A 127 18.41 12.76 18.92
C ASP A 127 18.27 11.52 18.01
N VAL A 128 17.60 11.71 16.87
CA VAL A 128 17.57 10.77 15.74
C VAL A 128 19.00 10.39 15.32
N ALA A 129 19.97 11.28 15.53
CA ALA A 129 21.39 10.98 15.30
C ALA A 129 21.91 9.81 16.14
N SER A 130 21.43 9.61 17.37
CA SER A 130 21.83 8.47 18.21
C SER A 130 21.29 7.15 17.65
N ALA A 131 20.03 7.14 17.19
CA ALA A 131 19.44 5.98 16.54
C ALA A 131 20.17 5.67 15.23
N ALA A 132 20.51 6.69 14.44
CA ALA A 132 21.26 6.54 13.19
C ALA A 132 22.66 5.96 13.44
N GLN A 133 23.38 6.46 14.45
CA GLN A 133 24.69 5.95 14.81
C GLN A 133 24.65 4.47 15.22
N ALA A 134 23.64 4.04 15.97
CA ALA A 134 23.49 2.64 16.40
C ALA A 134 23.39 1.66 15.21
N VAL A 135 22.80 2.11 14.09
CA VAL A 135 22.69 1.33 12.86
C VAL A 135 23.77 1.65 11.82
N GLY A 136 24.71 2.56 12.14
CA GLY A 136 25.82 2.92 11.25
C GLY A 136 25.41 3.82 10.07
N LEU A 137 24.36 4.64 10.24
CA LEU A 137 23.90 5.62 9.27
C LEU A 137 24.04 7.05 9.83
N ASP A 138 23.96 8.06 8.95
CA ASP A 138 23.73 9.44 9.38
C ASP A 138 22.22 9.70 9.59
N ALA A 139 21.91 10.74 10.37
CA ALA A 139 20.52 11.07 10.70
C ALA A 139 19.66 11.35 9.45
N PRO A 140 20.10 12.15 8.46
CA PRO A 140 19.31 12.40 7.26
C PRO A 140 18.98 11.14 6.46
N THR A 141 19.93 10.19 6.36
CA THR A 141 19.70 8.92 5.67
C THR A 141 18.69 8.06 6.42
N LEU A 142 18.79 7.98 7.76
CA LEU A 142 17.81 7.26 8.56
C LEU A 142 16.41 7.85 8.40
N GLU A 143 16.28 9.17 8.43
CA GLU A 143 14.99 9.85 8.25
C GLU A 143 14.41 9.62 6.85
N ALA A 144 15.24 9.71 5.80
CA ALA A 144 14.79 9.42 4.44
C ALA A 144 14.29 7.98 4.31
N ARG A 145 14.98 7.02 4.92
CA ARG A 145 14.56 5.61 4.93
C ARG A 145 13.26 5.42 5.71
N ALA A 146 13.13 6.06 6.86
CA ALA A 146 11.92 5.99 7.66
C ALA A 146 10.70 6.59 6.95
N LEU A 147 10.89 7.68 6.22
CA LEU A 147 9.85 8.27 5.38
C LEU A 147 9.43 7.32 4.25
N VAL A 148 10.37 6.63 3.60
CA VAL A 148 10.05 5.61 2.58
C VAL A 148 9.23 4.48 3.19
N PHE A 149 9.58 3.99 4.38
CA PHE A 149 8.79 3.00 5.09
C PHE A 149 7.36 3.50 5.32
N GLU A 150 7.21 4.70 5.91
CA GLU A 150 5.91 5.26 6.26
C GLU A 150 5.02 5.41 5.02
N GLN A 151 5.58 5.93 3.93
CA GLN A 151 4.87 6.10 2.66
C GLN A 151 4.49 4.77 2.02
N SER A 152 5.42 3.81 2.01
CA SER A 152 5.19 2.51 1.37
C SER A 152 4.05 1.77 2.07
N LEU A 153 4.07 1.69 3.40
CA LEU A 153 2.97 1.09 4.15
C LEU A 153 1.68 1.89 3.99
N SER A 154 1.76 3.22 3.90
CA SER A 154 0.57 4.04 3.71
C SER A 154 -0.19 3.66 2.43
N VAL A 155 0.54 3.43 1.35
CA VAL A 155 0.02 2.98 0.06
C VAL A 155 -0.57 1.57 0.20
N LEU A 156 0.14 0.64 0.85
CA LEU A 156 -0.35 -0.74 1.02
C LEU A 156 -1.67 -0.79 1.79
N LEU A 157 -1.76 -0.09 2.91
CA LEU A 157 -2.99 -0.03 3.72
C LEU A 157 -4.13 0.63 2.94
N LYS A 158 -3.84 1.72 2.22
CA LYS A 158 -4.84 2.37 1.36
C LYS A 158 -5.40 1.40 0.32
N CYS A 159 -4.53 0.71 -0.42
CA CYS A 159 -4.96 -0.24 -1.46
C CYS A 159 -5.75 -1.40 -0.85
N ALA A 160 -5.32 -1.93 0.30
CA ALA A 160 -6.04 -3.00 0.99
C ALA A 160 -7.46 -2.58 1.43
N PHE A 161 -7.61 -1.39 2.01
CA PHE A 161 -8.91 -0.93 2.53
C PHE A 161 -9.93 -0.53 1.45
N GLU A 162 -9.57 -0.65 0.17
CA GLU A 162 -10.56 -0.55 -0.91
C GLU A 162 -11.38 -1.82 -1.08
N HIS A 163 -10.92 -2.95 -0.53
CA HIS A 163 -11.57 -4.24 -0.63
C HIS A 163 -12.24 -4.62 0.68
N VAL A 164 -13.27 -5.45 0.62
CA VAL A 164 -14.03 -5.89 1.80
C VAL A 164 -13.30 -7.01 2.54
N GLU A 165 -12.60 -7.87 1.80
CA GLU A 165 -11.93 -9.07 2.31
C GLU A 165 -10.79 -8.74 3.28
N PRO A 166 -9.93 -7.73 3.02
CA PRO A 166 -9.00 -7.22 4.03
C PRO A 166 -9.69 -6.77 5.32
N LEU A 167 -10.83 -6.08 5.22
CA LEU A 167 -11.54 -5.54 6.37
C LEU A 167 -12.17 -6.62 7.25
N GLN A 168 -12.46 -7.80 6.70
CA GLN A 168 -12.95 -8.95 7.47
C GLN A 168 -11.88 -9.62 8.32
N THR A 169 -10.59 -9.40 8.00
CA THR A 169 -9.45 -10.06 8.66
C THR A 169 -8.55 -9.09 9.43
N VAL A 170 -8.78 -7.80 9.26
CA VAL A 170 -7.98 -6.76 9.89
C VAL A 170 -8.18 -6.78 11.41
N ASP A 171 -7.09 -6.59 12.14
CA ASP A 171 -7.15 -6.31 13.57
C ASP A 171 -7.70 -4.89 13.78
N MET A 172 -9.03 -4.77 13.88
CA MET A 172 -9.71 -3.49 14.06
C MET A 172 -9.26 -2.75 15.33
N PRO A 173 -9.14 -3.40 16.51
CA PRO A 173 -8.58 -2.74 17.69
C PRO A 173 -7.23 -2.08 17.44
N GLU A 174 -6.26 -2.81 16.87
CA GLU A 174 -4.92 -2.28 16.58
C GLU A 174 -4.97 -1.11 15.59
N LEU A 175 -5.79 -1.22 14.54
CA LEU A 175 -5.96 -0.15 13.54
C LEU A 175 -6.56 1.11 14.16
N ILE A 176 -7.59 0.96 14.99
CA ILE A 176 -8.27 2.10 15.64
C ILE A 176 -7.35 2.75 16.67
N GLU A 177 -6.59 1.98 17.45
CA GLU A 177 -5.58 2.52 18.38
C GLU A 177 -4.52 3.33 17.61
N HIS A 178 -3.97 2.78 16.53
CA HIS A 178 -3.02 3.50 15.68
C HIS A 178 -3.59 4.81 15.13
N VAL A 179 -4.80 4.77 14.58
CA VAL A 179 -5.48 5.97 14.05
C VAL A 179 -5.70 7.00 15.15
N ALA A 180 -6.18 6.59 16.32
CA ALA A 180 -6.41 7.47 17.46
C ALA A 180 -5.11 8.14 17.90
N GLU A 181 -4.04 7.38 18.13
CA GLU A 181 -2.75 7.94 18.57
C GLU A 181 -2.13 8.90 17.52
N VAL A 182 -2.30 8.63 16.22
CA VAL A 182 -1.85 9.54 15.16
C VAL A 182 -2.63 10.86 15.18
N LEU A 183 -3.97 10.79 15.29
CA LEU A 183 -4.82 11.97 15.33
C LEU A 183 -4.62 12.78 16.61
N GLU A 184 -4.50 12.14 17.77
CA GLU A 184 -4.19 12.80 19.04
C GLU A 184 -2.85 13.53 18.99
N TYR A 185 -1.82 12.88 18.44
CA TYR A 185 -0.52 13.52 18.25
C TYR A 185 -0.63 14.73 17.32
N ALA A 186 -1.33 14.62 16.19
CA ALA A 186 -1.55 15.73 15.28
C ALA A 186 -2.28 16.90 15.97
N CYS A 187 -3.34 16.62 16.72
CA CYS A 187 -4.10 17.64 17.46
C CYS A 187 -3.32 18.28 18.61
N SER A 188 -2.31 17.59 19.15
CA SER A 188 -1.45 18.13 20.23
C SER A 188 -0.39 19.13 19.75
N ARG A 189 -0.21 19.28 18.44
CA ARG A 189 0.83 20.13 17.85
C ARG A 189 0.24 21.31 17.07
N PRO A 190 0.96 22.44 16.97
CA PRO A 190 0.59 23.51 16.04
C PRO A 190 0.55 22.99 14.61
N ALA A 191 -0.40 23.47 13.80
CA ALA A 191 -0.56 23.03 12.42
C ALA A 191 0.70 23.26 11.58
N GLU A 192 1.44 24.33 11.87
CA GLU A 192 2.69 24.69 11.18
C GLU A 192 3.85 23.75 11.53
N ALA A 193 3.75 23.01 12.63
CA ALA A 193 4.75 22.05 13.07
C ALA A 193 4.48 20.63 12.54
N LEU A 194 3.38 20.43 11.80
CA LEU A 194 3.01 19.15 11.24
C LEU A 194 3.46 19.06 9.78
N GLU A 195 4.33 18.09 9.51
CA GLU A 195 4.60 17.67 8.14
C GLU A 195 3.46 16.75 7.69
N LEU A 196 2.43 17.36 7.08
CA LEU A 196 1.26 16.62 6.58
C LEU A 196 1.51 15.98 5.22
N SER A 197 2.62 16.30 4.55
CA SER A 197 2.88 15.76 3.23
C SER A 197 3.37 14.31 3.33
N ARG A 198 2.52 13.36 2.91
CA ARG A 198 2.87 11.94 2.75
C ARG A 198 3.27 11.23 4.05
N THR A 199 2.70 11.66 5.18
CA THR A 199 2.83 11.04 6.51
C THR A 199 1.51 10.39 6.93
N GLN A 200 1.54 9.59 8.00
CA GLN A 200 0.34 8.95 8.56
C GLN A 200 -0.73 9.95 8.96
N GLU A 201 -0.35 11.14 9.42
CA GLU A 201 -1.27 12.22 9.81
C GLU A 201 -2.22 12.61 8.66
N SER A 202 -1.75 12.49 7.41
CA SER A 202 -2.58 12.70 6.22
C SER A 202 -3.28 11.43 5.71
N ALA A 203 -2.76 10.26 6.05
CA ALA A 203 -3.26 8.98 5.55
C ALA A 203 -4.40 8.40 6.41
N VAL A 204 -4.33 8.53 7.74
CA VAL A 204 -5.33 7.94 8.66
C VAL A 204 -6.77 8.43 8.44
N PRO A 205 -7.05 9.69 8.05
CA PRO A 205 -8.41 10.09 7.72
C PRO A 205 -8.97 9.34 6.50
N LEU A 206 -8.11 8.98 5.54
CA LEU A 206 -8.49 8.21 4.36
C LEU A 206 -8.80 6.75 4.73
N TYR A 207 -8.06 6.17 5.70
CA TYR A 207 -8.37 4.84 6.21
C TYR A 207 -9.77 4.80 6.83
N LEU A 208 -10.09 5.77 7.69
CA LEU A 208 -11.42 5.88 8.31
C LEU A 208 -12.53 6.04 7.26
N ALA A 209 -12.31 6.91 6.26
CA ALA A 209 -13.28 7.10 5.19
C ALA A 209 -13.54 5.80 4.40
N SER A 210 -12.48 5.05 4.08
CA SER A 210 -12.59 3.75 3.42
C SER A 210 -13.31 2.72 4.28
N LEU A 211 -12.97 2.64 5.57
CA LEU A 211 -13.62 1.76 6.54
C LEU A 211 -15.12 2.02 6.63
N VAL A 212 -15.53 3.27 6.86
CA VAL A 212 -16.95 3.65 6.98
C VAL A 212 -17.71 3.32 5.70
N LYS A 213 -17.12 3.63 4.53
CA LYS A 213 -17.73 3.32 3.23
C LYS A 213 -17.98 1.81 3.05
N ARG A 214 -17.06 0.96 3.52
CA ARG A 214 -17.12 -0.49 3.31
C ARG A 214 -17.89 -1.24 4.39
N LEU A 215 -17.83 -0.81 5.65
CA LEU A 215 -18.69 -1.33 6.73
C LEU A 215 -20.16 -1.11 6.42
N HIS A 216 -20.51 0.05 5.84
CA HIS A 216 -21.86 0.28 5.36
C HIS A 216 -22.29 -0.72 4.27
N ALA A 217 -21.37 -1.08 3.36
CA ALA A 217 -21.63 -2.07 2.31
C ALA A 217 -21.76 -3.51 2.86
N LEU A 218 -21.21 -3.79 4.04
CA LEU A 218 -21.35 -5.07 4.75
C LEU A 218 -22.69 -5.20 5.52
N GLY A 219 -23.49 -4.14 5.61
CA GLY A 219 -24.76 -4.15 6.33
C GLY A 219 -24.61 -4.08 7.86
N GLU A 220 -23.46 -3.66 8.39
CA GLU A 220 -23.16 -3.57 9.82
C GLU A 220 -23.58 -2.23 10.47
N THR A 221 -24.73 -1.65 10.08
CA THR A 221 -25.31 -0.46 10.74
C THR A 221 -26.81 -0.58 10.92
#